data_AF-A0A8T1UR68-F1
#
_entry.id   AF-A0A8T1UR68-F1
#
_cell.length_a   1.000
_cell.length_b   1.000
_cell.length_c   1.000
_cell.angle_alpha   90.00
_cell.angle_beta   90.00
_cell.angle_gamma   90.00
#
_symmetry.space_group_name_H-M   'P 1'
#
loop_
_entity.id
_entity.type
_entity.pdbx_description
1 polymer ?
#
loop_
_entity_poly.entity_id
_entity_poly.type
_entity_poly.pdbx_seq_one_letter_code
_entity_poly.pdbx_strand_id
1 'polypeptide(L)'
;MKQTAPASREATKSKRLIPWDSDNSEPNGLTSMRVLLHWIRVSGNYASWHKGGKDRVGAVKTIYAALARHRITHRSVGAIDTKIKAIVKQFVAALKLLTEEGLLSDYLDQEDSDGRVERRVLKRCPYYRLLAPVLSKFSFHGKTPKDWTTCDDSEDSDYVEQEASTAVTKRKRKGESDERRPIKQRTLDAIADLNEHDQTEEGPNSQSCAGQSCDPDAAACTEIVTIPRQDEQEEEVDGQECELQIERYRVAAEKHRFEMEERRREMTMRADTMLTRQVLKSRRVAKEEIDQVLPIPKV
;
A
#
# COMPACT_ATOMS: atom_id res chain seq x y z
N MET A 1 -69.16 2.55 25.62
CA MET A 1 -67.76 2.49 26.13
C MET A 1 -66.87 2.01 24.99
N LYS A 2 -66.05 2.89 24.40
CA LYS A 2 -65.12 2.52 23.31
C LYS A 2 -63.75 2.26 23.93
N GLN A 3 -63.28 1.02 23.84
CA GLN A 3 -61.91 0.64 24.19
C GLN A 3 -61.00 0.92 22.99
N THR A 4 -59.98 1.74 23.19
CA THR A 4 -58.86 1.92 22.26
C THR A 4 -57.67 1.12 22.78
N ALA A 5 -57.22 0.12 22.03
CA ALA A 5 -55.99 -0.61 22.30
C ALA A 5 -54.76 0.25 21.95
N PRO A 6 -53.67 0.20 22.74
CA PRO A 6 -52.45 0.93 22.41
C PRO A 6 -51.62 0.17 21.37
N ALA A 7 -51.22 0.88 20.31
CA ALA A 7 -50.29 0.38 19.30
C ALA A 7 -48.88 0.24 19.92
N SER A 8 -48.35 -0.98 19.93
CA SER A 8 -46.97 -1.28 20.28
C SER A 8 -46.03 -0.73 19.20
N ARG A 9 -45.19 0.25 19.57
CA ARG A 9 -44.09 0.71 18.73
C ARG A 9 -42.89 -0.22 18.96
N GLU A 10 -42.66 -1.12 18.03
CA GLU A 10 -41.41 -1.89 17.99
C GLU A 10 -40.24 -0.94 17.70
N ALA A 11 -39.37 -0.78 18.69
CA ALA A 11 -38.12 -0.06 18.53
C ALA A 11 -37.17 -0.88 17.62
N THR A 12 -36.83 -0.33 16.47
CA THR A 12 -35.83 -0.92 15.58
C THR A 12 -34.47 -0.91 16.29
N LYS A 13 -33.92 -2.10 16.54
CA LYS A 13 -32.61 -2.28 17.19
C LYS A 13 -31.51 -1.68 16.28
N SER A 14 -30.96 -0.54 16.69
CA SER A 14 -29.78 0.06 16.04
C SER A 14 -28.61 -0.93 16.10
N LYS A 15 -28.01 -1.23 14.93
CA LYS A 15 -26.83 -2.10 14.84
C LYS A 15 -25.70 -1.43 15.62
N ARG A 16 -25.32 -1.99 16.77
CA ARG A 16 -24.20 -1.50 17.58
C ARG A 16 -22.94 -1.48 16.72
N LEU A 17 -22.33 -0.31 16.55
CA LEU A 17 -21.05 -0.17 15.87
C LEU A 17 -19.97 -0.82 16.75
N ILE A 18 -19.40 -1.93 16.29
CA ILE A 18 -18.34 -2.64 17.01
C ILE A 18 -17.01 -1.88 16.78
N PRO A 19 -16.33 -1.37 17.82
CA PRO A 19 -15.03 -0.70 17.69
C PRO A 19 -13.94 -1.65 17.15
N TRP A 20 -13.04 -1.14 16.30
CA TRP A 20 -11.97 -1.96 15.69
C TRP A 20 -10.88 -2.39 16.67
N ASP A 21 -10.79 -1.71 17.81
CA ASP A 21 -9.79 -1.93 18.85
C ASP A 21 -10.32 -2.81 19.99
N SER A 22 -11.55 -3.32 19.88
CA SER A 22 -12.22 -4.09 20.94
C SER A 22 -13.22 -5.12 20.38
N ASP A 23 -12.86 -5.75 19.27
CA ASP A 23 -13.69 -6.71 18.54
C ASP A 23 -13.05 -8.10 18.40
N ASN A 24 -12.08 -8.39 19.25
CA ASN A 24 -11.51 -9.72 19.36
C ASN A 24 -12.61 -10.73 19.72
N SER A 25 -12.60 -11.88 19.04
CA SER A 25 -13.61 -12.92 19.26
C SER A 25 -13.19 -13.93 20.34
N GLU A 26 -11.91 -13.97 20.69
CA GLU A 26 -11.34 -14.87 21.69
C GLU A 26 -10.72 -14.07 22.86
N PRO A 27 -10.71 -14.64 24.09
CA PRO A 27 -9.95 -14.07 25.20
C PRO A 27 -8.47 -13.93 24.80
N ASN A 28 -7.91 -12.72 24.93
CA ASN A 28 -6.56 -12.38 24.47
C ASN A 28 -6.31 -12.47 22.95
N GLY A 29 -7.35 -12.65 22.14
CA GLY A 29 -7.25 -12.66 20.69
C GLY A 29 -6.86 -11.31 20.09
N LEU A 30 -6.35 -11.33 18.86
CA LEU A 30 -6.08 -10.11 18.09
C LEU A 30 -7.40 -9.41 17.74
N THR A 31 -7.42 -8.08 17.86
CA THR A 31 -8.51 -7.23 17.37
C THR A 31 -8.34 -6.97 15.88
N SER A 32 -9.40 -6.55 15.19
CA SER A 32 -9.31 -6.20 13.77
C SER A 32 -8.25 -5.13 13.53
N MET A 33 -8.14 -4.12 14.40
CA MET A 33 -7.09 -3.12 14.27
C MET A 33 -5.69 -3.74 14.34
N ARG A 34 -5.44 -4.62 15.31
CA ARG A 34 -4.11 -5.26 15.44
C ARG A 34 -3.79 -6.13 14.24
N VAL A 35 -4.77 -6.87 13.70
CA VAL A 35 -4.60 -7.65 12.46
C VAL A 35 -4.24 -6.73 11.29
N LEU A 36 -4.94 -5.60 11.13
CA LEU A 36 -4.67 -4.62 10.07
C LEU A 36 -3.26 -4.03 10.20
N LEU A 37 -2.87 -3.59 11.40
CA LEU A 37 -1.56 -3.00 11.65
C LEU A 37 -0.43 -4.00 11.44
N HIS A 38 -0.61 -5.26 11.85
CA HIS A 38 0.35 -6.32 11.57
C HIS A 38 0.47 -6.58 10.08
N TRP A 39 -0.66 -6.70 9.38
CA TRP A 39 -0.67 -6.93 7.93
C TRP A 39 0.01 -5.81 7.14
N ILE A 40 -0.20 -4.54 7.51
CA ILE A 40 0.45 -3.39 6.85
C ILE A 40 1.98 -3.45 7.03
N ARG A 41 2.46 -3.96 8.17
CA ARG A 41 3.88 -4.02 8.51
C ARG A 41 4.64 -5.12 7.77
N VAL A 42 3.95 -6.14 7.28
CA VAL A 42 4.55 -7.20 6.47
C VAL A 42 5.01 -6.61 5.14
N SER A 43 6.23 -6.95 4.72
CA SER A 43 6.84 -6.43 3.50
C SER A 43 5.96 -6.73 2.27
N GLY A 44 5.85 -5.77 1.35
CA GLY A 44 5.09 -5.93 0.10
C GLY A 44 3.55 -5.84 0.21
N ASN A 45 2.98 -6.04 1.40
CA ASN A 45 1.52 -6.01 1.60
C ASN A 45 0.93 -4.61 1.34
N TYR A 46 1.45 -3.58 2.02
CA TYR A 46 0.94 -2.23 1.77
C TYR A 46 1.20 -1.78 0.32
N ALA A 47 2.31 -2.20 -0.30
CA ALA A 47 2.62 -1.88 -1.69
C ALA A 47 1.55 -2.43 -2.66
N SER A 48 1.12 -3.67 -2.45
CA SER A 48 0.06 -4.30 -3.26
C SER A 48 -1.31 -3.63 -3.04
N TRP A 49 -1.63 -3.21 -1.81
CA TRP A 49 -2.83 -2.40 -1.58
C TRP A 49 -2.74 -1.00 -2.24
N HIS A 50 -1.58 -0.36 -2.15
CA HIS A 50 -1.32 0.98 -2.69
C HIS A 50 -1.32 1.02 -4.22
N LYS A 51 -0.94 -0.08 -4.89
CA LYS A 51 -0.92 -0.19 -6.36
C LYS A 51 -2.31 -0.02 -7.00
N GLY A 52 -3.39 -0.30 -6.27
CA GLY A 52 -4.76 -0.13 -6.77
C GLY A 52 -5.29 -1.34 -7.56
N GLY A 53 -6.45 -1.18 -8.20
CA GLY A 53 -7.05 -2.18 -9.09
C GLY A 53 -7.18 -3.59 -8.48
N LYS A 54 -6.86 -4.61 -9.28
CA LYS A 54 -6.92 -6.03 -8.88
C LYS A 54 -5.99 -6.35 -7.69
N ASP A 55 -4.83 -5.70 -7.61
CA ASP A 55 -3.88 -5.91 -6.51
C ASP A 55 -4.46 -5.43 -5.17
N ARG A 56 -5.15 -4.29 -5.18
CA ARG A 56 -5.88 -3.79 -4.01
C ARG A 56 -6.97 -4.76 -3.57
N VAL A 57 -7.78 -5.25 -4.51
CA VAL A 57 -8.84 -6.23 -4.19
C VAL A 57 -8.24 -7.51 -3.59
N GLY A 58 -7.14 -8.01 -4.18
CA GLY A 58 -6.39 -9.15 -3.66
C GLY A 58 -5.89 -8.90 -2.24
N ALA A 59 -5.22 -7.76 -2.01
CA ALA A 59 -4.73 -7.35 -0.71
C ALA A 59 -5.85 -7.31 0.36
N VAL A 60 -6.99 -6.68 0.07
CA VAL A 60 -8.12 -6.63 1.02
C VAL A 60 -8.68 -8.04 1.30
N LYS A 61 -8.73 -8.93 0.31
CA LYS A 61 -9.11 -10.34 0.53
C LYS A 61 -8.12 -11.07 1.44
N THR A 62 -6.81 -10.82 1.32
CA THR A 62 -5.83 -11.43 2.24
C THR A 62 -6.03 -10.99 3.69
N ILE A 63 -6.41 -9.72 3.91
CA ILE A 63 -6.74 -9.20 5.25
C ILE A 63 -8.02 -9.83 5.76
N TYR A 64 -9.05 -9.93 4.92
CA TYR A 64 -10.30 -10.60 5.26
C TYR A 64 -10.06 -12.05 5.70
N ALA A 65 -9.21 -12.79 4.97
CA ALA A 65 -8.79 -14.14 5.36
C ALA A 65 -8.03 -14.14 6.70
N ALA A 66 -7.17 -13.15 6.96
CA ALA A 66 -6.48 -13.03 8.25
C ALA A 66 -7.42 -12.75 9.42
N LEU A 67 -8.43 -11.89 9.24
CA LEU A 67 -9.47 -11.65 10.24
C LEU A 67 -10.28 -12.92 10.53
N ALA A 68 -10.62 -13.69 9.48
CA ALA A 68 -11.34 -14.95 9.62
C ALA A 68 -10.56 -16.00 10.44
N ARG A 69 -9.22 -16.06 10.32
CA ARG A 69 -8.38 -16.94 11.16
C ARG A 69 -8.47 -16.60 12.65
N HIS A 70 -8.72 -15.34 12.99
CA HIS A 70 -8.97 -14.88 14.36
C HIS A 70 -10.47 -14.87 14.73
N ARG A 71 -11.30 -15.57 13.94
CA ARG A 71 -12.76 -15.67 14.10
C ARG A 71 -13.50 -14.31 14.01
N ILE A 72 -12.87 -13.28 13.47
CA ILE A 72 -13.49 -11.96 13.26
C ILE A 72 -14.19 -11.95 11.90
N THR A 73 -15.48 -12.28 11.88
CA THR A 73 -16.27 -12.42 10.63
C THR A 73 -17.24 -11.26 10.36
N HIS A 74 -17.37 -10.32 11.29
CA HIS A 74 -18.33 -9.21 11.20
C HIS A 74 -17.84 -8.01 10.36
N ARG A 75 -16.61 -8.06 9.84
CA ARG A 75 -16.02 -7.00 9.00
C ARG A 75 -16.17 -7.35 7.53
N SER A 76 -16.67 -6.44 6.72
CA SER A 76 -16.74 -6.62 5.27
C SER A 76 -15.45 -6.18 4.57
N VAL A 77 -15.21 -6.69 3.36
CA VAL A 77 -14.11 -6.28 2.46
C VAL A 77 -14.10 -4.75 2.28
N GLY A 78 -15.26 -4.14 2.00
CA GLY A 78 -15.38 -2.68 1.87
C GLY A 78 -15.07 -1.91 3.16
N ALA A 79 -15.44 -2.45 4.33
CA ALA A 79 -15.12 -1.85 5.61
C ALA A 79 -13.61 -1.89 5.91
N ILE A 80 -12.94 -2.99 5.53
CA ILE A 80 -11.49 -3.14 5.63
C ILE A 80 -10.79 -2.11 4.74
N ASP A 81 -11.16 -2.01 3.47
CA ASP A 81 -10.56 -1.03 2.55
C ASP A 81 -10.73 0.40 3.08
N THR A 82 -11.94 0.75 3.51
CA THR A 82 -12.24 2.06 4.11
C THR A 82 -11.40 2.33 5.36
N LYS A 83 -11.14 1.30 6.18
CA LYS A 83 -10.34 1.44 7.39
C LYS A 83 -8.87 1.66 7.07
N ILE A 84 -8.30 0.94 6.10
CA ILE A 84 -6.92 1.17 5.65
C ILE A 84 -6.78 2.58 5.11
N LYS A 85 -7.75 3.06 4.30
CA LYS A 85 -7.79 4.45 3.86
C LYS A 85 -7.73 5.41 5.05
N ALA A 86 -8.56 5.20 6.07
CA ALA A 86 -8.56 6.05 7.25
C ALA A 86 -7.21 6.06 7.99
N ILE A 87 -6.55 4.91 8.12
CA ILE A 87 -5.22 4.79 8.73
C ILE A 87 -4.17 5.57 7.94
N VAL A 88 -4.14 5.41 6.62
CA VAL A 88 -3.21 6.15 5.74
C VAL A 88 -3.45 7.66 5.84
N LYS A 89 -4.72 8.09 5.84
CA LYS A 89 -5.07 9.50 6.01
C LYS A 89 -4.57 10.08 7.33
N GLN A 90 -4.71 9.33 8.42
CA GLN A 90 -4.19 9.72 9.74
C GLN A 90 -2.67 9.84 9.71
N PHE A 91 -1.98 8.87 9.12
CA PHE A 91 -0.53 8.89 8.96
C PHE A 91 -0.05 10.11 8.17
N VAL A 92 -0.65 10.39 7.01
CA VAL A 92 -0.32 11.56 6.17
C VAL A 92 -0.58 12.87 6.93
N ALA A 93 -1.66 12.95 7.72
CA ALA A 93 -1.92 14.13 8.53
C ALA A 93 -0.88 14.36 9.64
N ALA A 94 -0.34 13.29 10.22
CA ALA A 94 0.77 13.36 11.17
C ALA A 94 2.10 13.72 10.48
N LEU A 95 2.39 13.10 9.33
CA LEU A 95 3.58 13.40 8.52
C LEU A 95 3.60 14.87 8.11
N LYS A 96 2.47 15.40 7.62
CA LYS A 96 2.32 16.81 7.25
C LYS A 96 2.63 17.76 8.42
N LEU A 97 2.16 17.43 9.63
CA LEU A 97 2.47 18.22 10.83
C LEU A 97 3.99 18.26 11.08
N LEU A 98 4.65 17.09 11.03
CA LEU A 98 6.08 16.98 11.29
C LEU A 98 6.91 17.70 10.22
N THR A 99 6.51 17.62 8.95
CA THR A 99 7.18 18.33 7.85
C THR A 99 6.98 19.84 7.94
N GLU A 100 5.77 20.33 8.23
CA GLU A 100 5.47 21.77 8.35
C GLU A 100 6.18 22.43 9.53
N GLU A 101 6.39 21.69 10.63
CA GLU A 101 7.13 22.19 11.80
C GLU A 101 8.65 22.01 11.65
N GLY A 102 9.13 21.35 10.59
CA GLY A 102 10.56 21.08 10.39
C GLY A 102 11.13 20.02 11.35
N LEU A 103 10.28 19.24 12.00
CA LEU A 103 10.64 18.31 13.08
C LEU A 103 10.72 16.85 12.61
N LEU A 104 10.62 16.58 11.31
CA LEU A 104 10.53 15.21 10.80
C LEU A 104 11.79 14.38 11.09
N SER A 105 13.00 14.95 10.96
CA SER A 105 14.25 14.23 11.24
C SER A 105 14.36 13.96 12.75
N ASP A 106 14.27 15.01 13.57
CA ASP A 106 14.35 14.94 15.03
C ASP A 106 13.37 13.91 15.62
N TYR A 107 12.14 13.88 15.09
CA TYR A 107 11.11 12.94 15.53
C TYR A 107 11.43 11.48 15.17
N LEU A 108 12.08 11.23 14.03
CA LEU A 108 12.46 9.89 13.58
C LEU A 108 13.73 9.39 14.28
N ASP A 109 14.70 10.28 14.51
CA ASP A 109 15.98 9.99 15.15
C ASP A 109 15.86 9.83 16.68
N GLN A 110 14.68 10.08 17.25
CA GLN A 110 14.35 9.95 18.68
C GLN A 110 15.18 10.84 19.62
N GLU A 111 15.90 11.83 19.10
CA GLU A 111 16.49 12.89 19.90
C GLU A 111 15.36 13.78 20.45
N ASP A 112 15.14 13.73 21.77
CA ASP A 112 14.29 14.65 22.55
C ASP A 112 13.05 15.18 21.82
N SER A 113 12.25 14.28 21.23
CA SER A 113 10.98 14.68 20.62
C SER A 113 10.11 15.31 21.71
N ASP A 114 9.91 16.63 21.66
CA ASP A 114 9.11 17.37 22.65
C ASP A 114 7.81 16.62 22.92
N GLY A 115 7.53 16.31 24.20
CA GLY A 115 6.32 15.58 24.59
C GLY A 115 5.02 16.27 24.15
N ARG A 116 5.06 17.56 23.79
CA ARG A 116 3.97 18.27 23.09
C ARG A 116 3.85 17.85 21.63
N VAL A 117 4.96 17.71 20.90
CA VAL A 117 4.99 17.22 19.51
C VAL A 117 4.48 15.78 19.47
N GLU A 118 4.98 14.89 20.33
CA GLU A 118 4.53 13.49 20.42
C GLU A 118 3.01 13.41 20.62
N ARG A 119 2.46 14.17 21.58
CA ARG A 119 1.00 14.20 21.81
C ARG A 119 0.22 14.69 20.59
N ARG A 120 0.74 15.67 19.85
CA ARG A 120 0.07 16.17 18.63
C ARG A 120 0.12 15.13 17.50
N VAL A 121 1.25 14.44 17.33
CA VAL A 121 1.41 13.36 16.36
C VAL A 121 0.46 12.21 16.67
N LEU A 122 0.50 11.69 17.90
CA LEU A 122 -0.34 10.56 18.32
C LEU A 122 -1.84 10.91 18.32
N LYS A 123 -2.21 12.18 18.55
CA LYS A 123 -3.60 12.65 18.39
C LYS A 123 -4.07 12.55 16.93
N ARG A 124 -3.19 12.74 15.95
CA ARG A 124 -3.51 12.61 14.51
C ARG A 124 -3.44 11.16 14.04
N CYS A 125 -2.39 10.45 14.45
CA CYS A 125 -2.14 9.06 14.09
C CYS A 125 -1.67 8.29 15.33
N PRO A 126 -2.58 7.59 16.03
CA PRO A 126 -2.24 6.83 17.23
C PRO A 126 -1.19 5.75 16.98
N TYR A 127 -1.09 5.27 15.75
CA TYR A 127 -0.20 4.19 15.33
C TYR A 127 1.01 4.69 14.52
N TYR A 128 1.33 5.99 14.59
CA TYR A 128 2.37 6.60 13.74
C TYR A 128 3.69 5.83 13.78
N ARG A 129 4.21 5.54 14.99
CA ARG A 129 5.50 4.85 15.15
C ARG A 129 5.51 3.43 14.58
N LEU A 130 4.38 2.73 14.62
CA LEU A 130 4.26 1.39 14.02
C LEU A 130 4.19 1.44 12.50
N LEU A 131 3.63 2.52 11.95
CA LEU A 131 3.40 2.67 10.52
C LEU A 131 4.58 3.33 9.80
N ALA A 132 5.32 4.21 10.47
CA ALA A 132 6.41 5.00 9.89
C ALA A 132 7.45 4.15 9.15
N PRO A 133 7.96 3.00 9.68
CA PRO A 133 8.96 2.20 8.98
C PRO A 133 8.52 1.63 7.62
N VAL A 134 7.21 1.52 7.39
CA VAL A 134 6.67 1.01 6.13
C VAL A 134 6.14 2.13 5.25
N LEU A 135 5.31 3.01 5.83
CA LEU A 135 4.62 4.03 5.06
C LEU A 135 5.57 5.16 4.61
N SER A 136 6.66 5.46 5.33
CA SER A 136 7.62 6.51 4.92
C SER A 136 8.33 6.23 3.59
N LYS A 137 8.36 4.96 3.16
CA LYS A 137 8.94 4.53 1.88
C LYS A 137 8.12 4.98 0.67
N PHE A 138 6.90 5.45 0.88
CA PHE A 138 5.98 5.86 -0.17
C PHE A 138 5.93 7.39 -0.23
N SER A 139 6.00 7.95 -1.44
CA SER A 139 5.86 9.40 -1.62
C SER A 139 4.38 9.79 -1.56
N PHE A 140 4.04 10.54 -0.51
CA PHE A 140 2.71 11.17 -0.36
C PHE A 140 2.69 12.63 -0.87
N HIS A 141 3.77 13.11 -1.49
CA HIS A 141 3.90 14.50 -1.95
C HIS A 141 3.03 14.75 -3.20
N GLY A 142 2.36 15.90 -3.24
CA GLY A 142 1.64 16.40 -4.42
C GLY A 142 0.28 15.74 -4.73
N LYS A 143 -0.15 14.74 -3.96
CA LYS A 143 -1.44 14.06 -4.14
C LYS A 143 -2.37 14.41 -2.98
N THR A 144 -3.57 14.91 -3.28
CA THR A 144 -4.58 15.22 -2.26
C THR A 144 -5.07 13.94 -1.59
N PRO A 145 -5.74 14.03 -0.42
CA PRO A 145 -6.33 12.87 0.20
C PRO A 145 -7.31 12.05 -0.67
N LYS A 146 -7.79 12.66 -1.75
CA LYS A 146 -8.68 12.08 -2.74
C LYS A 146 -7.90 11.24 -3.75
N ASP A 147 -6.76 11.77 -4.22
CA ASP A 147 -5.94 11.20 -5.31
C ASP A 147 -5.21 9.88 -4.96
N TRP A 148 -5.09 9.54 -3.67
CA TRP A 148 -4.59 8.21 -3.25
C TRP A 148 -5.72 7.20 -2.98
N THR A 149 -6.98 7.64 -2.96
CA THR A 149 -8.14 6.75 -2.78
C THR A 149 -8.88 6.43 -4.06
N THR A 150 -8.82 7.33 -5.04
CA THR A 150 -9.38 7.19 -6.37
C THR A 150 -8.26 6.78 -7.32
N CYS A 151 -7.91 5.50 -7.30
CA CYS A 151 -7.51 4.92 -8.58
C CYS A 151 -8.76 5.01 -9.45
N ASP A 152 -8.61 5.63 -10.60
CA ASP A 152 -9.62 5.79 -11.63
C ASP A 152 -10.24 4.42 -11.94
N ASP A 153 -11.42 4.14 -11.39
CA ASP A 153 -12.25 2.96 -11.67
C ASP A 153 -13.18 3.28 -12.87
N SER A 154 -12.78 4.21 -13.73
CA SER A 154 -13.52 4.57 -14.93
C SER A 154 -13.12 3.73 -16.13
N GLU A 155 -12.99 2.41 -15.98
CA GLU A 155 -13.04 1.49 -17.12
C GLU A 155 -13.84 0.23 -16.74
N ASP A 156 -15.02 0.14 -17.36
CA ASP A 156 -15.75 -1.08 -17.69
C ASP A 156 -16.42 -1.87 -16.55
N SER A 157 -17.71 -1.61 -16.36
CA SER A 157 -18.60 -2.52 -15.64
C SER A 157 -20.04 -2.32 -16.11
N ASP A 158 -20.30 -2.74 -17.35
CA ASP A 158 -21.63 -3.13 -17.80
C ASP A 158 -21.97 -4.51 -17.19
N TYR A 159 -22.08 -4.60 -15.85
CA TYR A 159 -22.52 -5.82 -15.17
C TYR A 159 -24.02 -5.72 -14.89
N VAL A 160 -24.80 -6.36 -15.76
CA VAL A 160 -26.25 -6.54 -15.60
C VAL A 160 -26.48 -7.57 -14.50
N GLU A 161 -26.90 -7.11 -13.33
CA GLU A 161 -27.41 -7.98 -12.26
C GLU A 161 -28.85 -8.38 -12.59
N GLN A 162 -29.02 -9.63 -13.02
CA GLN A 162 -30.32 -10.25 -13.24
C GLN A 162 -30.84 -10.79 -11.90
N GLU A 163 -31.73 -10.05 -11.24
CA GLU A 163 -32.65 -10.65 -10.28
C GLU A 163 -34.11 -10.32 -10.60
N ALA A 164 -34.89 -11.38 -10.47
CA ALA A 164 -36.32 -11.39 -10.71
C ALA A 164 -37.07 -10.61 -9.63
N SER A 165 -38.21 -10.08 -10.10
CA SER A 165 -39.50 -10.02 -9.41
C SER A 165 -40.03 -8.64 -8.99
N THR A 166 -41.20 -8.38 -9.58
CA THR A 166 -42.38 -7.67 -9.07
C THR A 166 -42.55 -6.19 -9.39
N ALA A 167 -43.61 -5.97 -10.17
CA ALA A 167 -44.13 -4.71 -10.63
C ALA A 167 -44.56 -3.78 -9.50
N VAL A 168 -44.18 -2.50 -9.61
CA VAL A 168 -44.99 -1.38 -9.09
C VAL A 168 -44.98 -0.26 -10.11
N THR A 169 -46.14 -0.06 -10.73
CA THR A 169 -46.45 1.09 -11.57
C THR A 169 -46.52 2.36 -10.71
N LYS A 170 -45.88 3.45 -11.16
CA LYS A 170 -46.32 4.81 -10.78
C LYS A 170 -45.93 5.84 -11.83
N ARG A 171 -46.98 6.46 -12.35
CA ARG A 171 -47.05 7.51 -13.37
C ARG A 171 -46.22 8.74 -12.97
N LYS A 172 -45.42 9.29 -13.90
CA LYS A 172 -44.80 10.62 -13.78
C LYS A 172 -45.28 11.53 -14.92
N ARG A 173 -45.73 12.71 -14.52
CA ARG A 173 -46.37 13.75 -15.33
C ARG A 173 -45.39 14.47 -16.26
N LYS A 174 -45.96 14.95 -17.37
CA LYS A 174 -45.40 15.76 -18.45
C LYS A 174 -45.34 17.26 -18.08
N GLY A 175 -44.32 17.95 -18.59
CA GLY A 175 -44.10 19.41 -18.58
C GLY A 175 -42.58 19.65 -18.61
N GLU A 176 -41.92 19.91 -19.74
CA GLU A 176 -41.99 21.00 -20.74
C GLU A 176 -41.38 22.32 -20.25
N SER A 177 -40.58 22.93 -21.16
CA SER A 177 -39.75 24.15 -21.09
C SER A 177 -38.27 23.90 -20.71
N ASP A 178 -37.26 24.47 -21.36
CA ASP A 178 -37.05 25.06 -22.69
C ASP A 178 -35.53 25.33 -22.79
N GLU A 179 -35.03 25.52 -24.00
CA GLU A 179 -33.81 26.27 -24.38
C GLU A 179 -32.38 25.64 -24.30
N ARG A 180 -31.83 25.48 -25.53
CA ARG A 180 -30.50 25.89 -26.04
C ARG A 180 -29.30 24.90 -26.04
N ARG A 181 -29.17 24.28 -27.22
CA ARG A 181 -27.96 23.88 -28.01
C ARG A 181 -26.84 24.96 -28.05
N PRO A 182 -25.60 24.70 -28.58
CA PRO A 182 -25.22 23.61 -29.50
C PRO A 182 -23.87 22.89 -29.26
N ILE A 183 -23.86 21.66 -29.76
CA ILE A 183 -22.70 20.84 -30.11
C ILE A 183 -22.15 21.31 -31.48
N LYS A 184 -20.83 21.48 -31.60
CA LYS A 184 -20.09 21.57 -32.87
C LYS A 184 -19.07 20.42 -32.88
N GLN A 185 -19.24 19.45 -33.79
CA GLN A 185 -18.44 19.23 -35.03
C GLN A 185 -17.03 18.68 -34.71
N ARG A 186 -16.55 17.56 -35.26
CA ARG A 186 -16.57 17.18 -36.70
C ARG A 186 -16.12 15.71 -36.90
N THR A 187 -16.87 14.97 -37.71
CA THR A 187 -16.48 13.87 -38.64
C THR A 187 -15.54 14.40 -39.73
N LEU A 188 -14.78 13.69 -40.59
CA LEU A 188 -14.58 12.32 -41.12
C LEU A 188 -13.28 12.46 -42.01
N ASP A 189 -12.43 11.48 -42.32
CA ASP A 189 -12.53 10.44 -43.38
C ASP A 189 -11.13 9.77 -43.51
N ALA A 190 -11.02 8.43 -43.55
CA ALA A 190 -10.71 7.55 -44.72
C ALA A 190 -9.22 7.62 -45.21
N ILE A 191 -8.50 6.54 -45.57
CA ILE A 191 -8.82 5.41 -46.48
C ILE A 191 -7.93 4.17 -46.15
N ALA A 192 -8.47 3.02 -46.51
CA ALA A 192 -7.98 1.63 -46.51
C ALA A 192 -6.61 1.36 -47.16
N ASP A 193 -6.01 0.19 -46.85
CA ASP A 193 -5.65 -0.75 -47.91
C ASP A 193 -5.60 -2.22 -47.44
N LEU A 194 -5.92 -3.09 -48.38
CA LEU A 194 -6.21 -4.53 -48.29
C LEU A 194 -4.93 -5.38 -48.35
N ASN A 195 -4.92 -6.56 -47.72
CA ASN A 195 -4.60 -7.81 -48.46
C ASN A 195 -4.89 -9.08 -47.62
N GLU A 196 -5.73 -9.95 -48.16
CA GLU A 196 -5.91 -11.36 -47.78
C GLU A 196 -5.34 -12.28 -48.89
N HIS A 197 -5.22 -13.57 -48.54
CA HIS A 197 -4.85 -14.76 -49.35
C HIS A 197 -3.33 -15.03 -49.44
N ASP A 198 -2.81 -16.26 -49.39
CA ASP A 198 -3.40 -17.56 -49.73
C ASP A 198 -2.59 -18.73 -49.07
N GLN A 199 -3.19 -19.91 -49.08
CA GLN A 199 -2.73 -21.20 -48.55
C GLN A 199 -1.64 -21.87 -49.41
N THR A 200 -0.90 -22.80 -48.80
CA THR A 200 -0.35 -24.08 -49.36
C THR A 200 0.74 -24.59 -48.41
N GLU A 201 0.99 -25.87 -48.12
CA GLU A 201 0.37 -27.19 -48.33
C GLU A 201 1.37 -28.20 -47.70
N GLU A 202 0.89 -29.42 -47.39
CA GLU A 202 1.65 -30.69 -47.30
C GLU A 202 2.60 -31.01 -46.11
N GLY A 203 2.27 -32.11 -45.41
CA GLY A 203 3.14 -32.90 -44.52
C GLY A 203 4.14 -33.80 -45.29
N PRO A 204 4.87 -34.74 -44.63
CA PRO A 204 4.31 -36.06 -44.24
C PRO A 204 4.80 -36.58 -42.85
N ASN A 205 3.94 -37.23 -42.06
CA ASN A 205 3.74 -38.69 -41.93
C ASN A 205 4.95 -39.50 -41.41
N SER A 206 4.82 -40.10 -40.20
CA SER A 206 5.11 -41.54 -39.95
C SER A 206 4.75 -42.02 -38.53
N GLN A 207 3.85 -43.00 -38.52
CA GLN A 207 3.86 -44.27 -37.75
C GLN A 207 3.59 -44.32 -36.23
N SER A 208 2.32 -44.61 -35.95
CA SER A 208 1.73 -45.64 -35.05
C SER A 208 2.59 -46.84 -34.61
N CYS A 209 2.42 -47.26 -33.35
CA CYS A 209 2.01 -48.64 -33.01
C CYS A 209 1.06 -48.67 -31.79
N ALA A 210 -0.08 -49.36 -31.93
CA ALA A 210 -0.95 -49.91 -30.87
C ALA A 210 -0.19 -50.98 -30.04
N GLY A 211 -0.58 -51.48 -28.86
CA GLY A 211 -1.81 -51.49 -28.07
C GLY A 211 -1.82 -52.78 -27.22
N GLN A 212 -2.75 -52.86 -26.25
CA GLN A 212 -3.25 -54.07 -25.51
C GLN A 212 -2.72 -54.40 -24.09
N SER A 213 -3.48 -53.87 -23.12
CA SER A 213 -4.14 -54.48 -21.94
C SER A 213 -3.82 -55.93 -21.48
N CYS A 214 -3.70 -56.12 -20.15
CA CYS A 214 -4.75 -56.76 -19.31
C CYS A 214 -4.48 -56.64 -17.79
N ASP A 215 -5.60 -56.67 -17.06
CA ASP A 215 -5.99 -56.42 -15.65
C ASP A 215 -5.25 -57.09 -14.45
N PRO A 216 -5.66 -56.77 -13.19
CA PRO A 216 -4.83 -56.83 -11.97
C PRO A 216 -5.11 -58.06 -11.09
N ASP A 217 -4.17 -58.39 -10.18
CA ASP A 217 -4.54 -58.99 -8.89
C ASP A 217 -3.44 -58.85 -7.81
N ALA A 218 -3.89 -59.08 -6.60
CA ALA A 218 -3.46 -58.59 -5.30
C ALA A 218 -2.14 -59.06 -4.68
N ALA A 219 -1.74 -58.25 -3.70
CA ALA A 219 -1.23 -58.62 -2.36
C ALA A 219 0.28 -58.70 -2.10
N ALA A 220 0.65 -58.09 -0.96
CA ALA A 220 1.89 -58.18 -0.19
C ALA A 220 3.07 -57.33 -0.76
N CYS A 221 3.76 -56.44 -0.05
CA CYS A 221 4.00 -56.27 1.38
C CYS A 221 4.17 -54.77 1.69
N THR A 222 3.59 -54.33 2.81
CA THR A 222 4.03 -53.15 3.56
C THR A 222 5.40 -53.43 4.19
N GLU A 223 6.45 -52.79 3.68
CA GLU A 223 7.69 -52.56 4.42
C GLU A 223 7.86 -51.05 4.58
N ILE A 224 7.64 -50.58 5.81
CA ILE A 224 7.93 -49.22 6.24
C ILE A 224 9.46 -49.13 6.34
N VAL A 225 10.11 -48.70 5.28
CA VAL A 225 11.48 -48.20 5.36
C VAL A 225 11.42 -46.89 6.13
N THR A 226 11.86 -46.94 7.38
CA THR A 226 12.09 -45.74 8.19
C THR A 226 13.33 -45.06 7.61
N ILE A 227 13.12 -44.03 6.79
CA ILE A 227 14.17 -43.11 6.35
C ILE A 227 14.62 -42.33 7.58
N PRO A 228 15.91 -42.34 7.97
CA PRO A 228 16.42 -41.47 9.01
C PRO A 228 16.30 -40.00 8.55
N ARG A 229 15.50 -39.20 9.26
CA ARG A 229 15.48 -37.73 9.14
C ARG A 229 16.88 -37.19 9.42
N GLN A 230 17.56 -36.69 8.39
CA GLN A 230 18.76 -35.85 8.51
C GLN A 230 18.50 -34.40 8.05
N ASP A 231 17.25 -34.03 7.74
CA ASP A 231 16.93 -32.75 7.09
C ASP A 231 16.69 -31.58 8.07
N GLU A 232 16.92 -31.76 9.38
CA GLU A 232 16.66 -30.71 10.39
C GLU A 232 17.90 -29.88 10.76
N GLN A 233 19.06 -30.11 10.12
CA GLN A 233 20.29 -29.33 10.35
C GLN A 233 20.69 -28.41 9.18
N GLU A 234 20.24 -28.67 7.95
CA GLU A 234 20.62 -27.84 6.79
C GLU A 234 19.78 -26.54 6.69
N GLU A 235 18.51 -26.53 7.09
CA GLU A 235 17.68 -25.31 7.08
C GLU A 235 18.12 -24.26 8.11
N GLU A 236 18.80 -24.65 9.19
CA GLU A 236 19.26 -23.72 10.24
C GLU A 236 20.51 -22.94 9.81
N VAL A 237 21.31 -23.49 8.90
CA VAL A 237 22.53 -22.85 8.36
C VAL A 237 22.18 -21.78 7.32
N ASP A 238 21.18 -22.02 6.46
CA ASP A 238 20.73 -21.07 5.44
C ASP A 238 20.07 -19.81 6.05
N GLY A 239 19.42 -19.94 7.21
CA GLY A 239 18.86 -18.81 7.96
C GLY A 239 19.94 -17.86 8.52
N GLN A 240 21.04 -18.42 9.05
CA GLN A 240 22.14 -17.65 9.63
C GLN A 240 22.93 -16.88 8.57
N GLU A 241 23.14 -17.46 7.39
CA GLU A 241 23.81 -16.77 6.28
C GLU A 241 22.98 -15.58 5.78
N CYS A 242 21.65 -15.74 5.70
CA CYS A 242 20.74 -14.66 5.33
C CYS A 242 20.79 -13.49 6.34
N GLU A 243 20.84 -13.78 7.64
CA GLU A 243 20.92 -12.76 8.69
C GLU A 243 22.25 -11.98 8.63
N LEU A 244 23.37 -12.68 8.43
CA LEU A 244 24.69 -12.05 8.24
C LEU A 244 24.73 -11.16 6.98
N GLN A 245 24.08 -11.60 5.90
CA GLN A 245 23.99 -10.82 4.66
C GLN A 245 23.20 -9.52 4.90
N ILE A 246 22.08 -9.59 5.62
CA ILE A 246 21.27 -8.41 5.97
C ILE A 246 22.09 -7.41 6.80
N GLU A 247 22.81 -7.88 7.82
CA GLU A 247 23.66 -7.01 8.64
C GLU A 247 24.82 -6.38 7.86
N ARG A 248 25.44 -7.11 6.92
CA ARG A 248 26.44 -6.54 6.00
C ARG A 248 25.86 -5.40 5.17
N TYR A 249 24.67 -5.58 4.60
CA TYR A 249 24.00 -4.53 3.83
C TYR A 249 23.65 -3.33 4.70
N ARG A 250 23.20 -3.56 5.94
CA ARG A 250 22.89 -2.50 6.90
C ARG A 250 24.12 -1.66 7.25
N VAL A 251 25.22 -2.31 7.61
CA VAL A 251 26.50 -1.64 7.93
C VAL A 251 27.03 -0.87 6.72
N ALA A 252 26.95 -1.45 5.51
CA ALA A 252 27.37 -0.77 4.29
C ALA A 252 26.52 0.49 4.00
N ALA A 253 25.21 0.41 4.22
CA ALA A 253 24.30 1.55 4.05
C ALA A 253 24.57 2.66 5.08
N GLU A 254 24.82 2.31 6.34
CA GLU A 254 25.18 3.26 7.39
C GLU A 254 26.53 3.95 7.11
N LYS A 255 27.54 3.19 6.66
CA LYS A 255 28.83 3.74 6.24
C LYS A 255 28.67 4.74 5.09
N HIS A 256 27.89 4.39 4.06
CA HIS A 256 27.63 5.29 2.94
C HIS A 256 26.88 6.55 3.37
N ARG A 257 25.92 6.44 4.30
CA ARG A 257 25.24 7.60 4.89
C ARG A 257 26.23 8.54 5.59
N PHE A 258 27.14 7.99 6.38
CA PHE A 258 28.16 8.77 7.09
C PHE A 258 29.10 9.50 6.13
N GLU A 259 29.60 8.81 5.10
CA GLU A 259 30.47 9.38 4.07
C GLU A 259 29.78 10.53 3.30
N MET A 260 28.51 10.36 2.95
CA MET A 260 27.73 11.42 2.29
C MET A 260 27.51 12.63 3.19
N GLU A 261 27.34 12.41 4.50
CA GLU A 261 27.19 13.52 5.44
C GLU A 261 28.52 14.25 5.69
N GLU A 262 29.64 13.54 5.73
CA GLU A 262 30.97 14.15 5.77
C GLU A 262 31.22 15.02 4.55
N ARG A 263 30.94 14.52 3.33
CA ARG A 263 31.02 15.33 2.10
C ARG A 263 30.12 16.56 2.15
N ARG A 264 28.92 16.44 2.72
CA ARG A 264 28.00 17.57 2.91
C ARG A 264 28.61 18.62 3.84
N ARG A 265 29.15 18.21 4.99
CA ARG A 265 29.83 19.11 5.94
C ARG A 265 31.03 19.81 5.29
N GLU A 266 31.84 19.07 4.54
CA GLU A 266 32.99 19.63 3.80
C GLU A 266 32.54 20.68 2.78
N MET A 267 31.49 20.38 2.00
CA MET A 267 30.94 21.30 1.01
C MET A 267 30.39 22.58 1.67
N THR A 268 29.68 22.45 2.79
CA THR A 268 29.19 23.59 3.57
C THR A 268 30.35 24.46 4.07
N MET A 269 31.37 23.86 4.68
CA MET A 269 32.56 24.59 5.14
C MET A 269 33.28 25.32 4.02
N ARG A 270 33.39 24.71 2.83
CA ARG A 270 33.95 25.36 1.63
C ARG A 270 33.09 26.54 1.16
N ALA A 271 31.78 26.38 1.14
CA ALA A 271 30.85 27.44 0.75
C ALA A 271 30.95 28.64 1.70
N ASP A 272 30.97 28.41 3.02
CA ASP A 272 31.10 29.44 4.05
C ASP A 272 32.45 30.16 3.96
N THR A 273 33.52 29.42 3.68
CA THR A 273 34.86 29.98 3.45
C THR A 273 34.84 30.89 2.22
N MET A 274 34.25 30.46 1.10
CA MET A 274 34.14 31.28 -0.11
C MET A 274 33.29 32.54 0.12
N LEU A 275 32.18 32.42 0.86
CA LEU A 275 31.32 33.53 1.20
C LEU A 275 32.07 34.57 2.06
N THR A 276 32.79 34.10 3.08
CA THR A 276 33.58 34.98 3.96
C THR A 276 34.67 35.70 3.17
N ARG A 277 35.38 34.99 2.28
CA ARG A 277 36.37 35.60 1.37
C ARG A 277 35.73 36.66 0.48
N GLN A 278 34.53 36.42 -0.04
CA GLN A 278 33.80 37.38 -0.86
C GLN A 278 33.45 38.65 -0.07
N VAL A 279 33.00 38.51 1.18
CA VAL A 279 32.71 39.65 2.07
C VAL A 279 33.97 40.48 2.33
N LEU A 280 35.12 39.85 2.59
CA LEU A 280 36.39 40.57 2.79
C LEU A 280 36.84 41.32 1.54
N LYS A 281 36.67 40.71 0.35
CA LYS A 281 36.93 41.38 -0.94
C LYS A 281 36.05 42.61 -1.13
N SER A 282 34.74 42.51 -0.83
CA SER A 282 33.83 43.66 -0.91
C SER A 282 34.21 44.81 0.04
N ARG A 283 34.91 44.50 1.13
CA ARG A 283 35.48 45.48 2.07
C ARG A 283 36.86 46.01 1.68
N ARG A 284 37.35 45.68 0.48
CA ARG A 284 38.66 46.10 -0.06
C ARG A 284 39.86 45.59 0.75
N VAL A 285 39.73 44.47 1.46
CA VAL A 285 40.87 43.79 2.09
C VAL A 285 41.78 43.23 0.99
N ALA A 286 43.09 43.38 1.15
CA ALA A 286 44.06 42.89 0.18
C ALA A 286 43.95 41.36 0.03
N LYS A 287 44.13 40.86 -1.19
CA LYS A 287 43.95 39.43 -1.47
C LYS A 287 44.91 38.56 -0.67
N GLU A 288 46.12 39.06 -0.47
CA GLU A 288 47.21 38.41 0.26
C GLU A 288 46.85 38.23 1.74
N GLU A 289 46.20 39.22 2.35
CA GLU A 289 45.71 39.14 3.72
C GLU A 289 44.57 38.12 3.85
N ILE A 290 43.66 38.08 2.86
CA ILE A 290 42.57 37.09 2.83
C ILE A 290 43.12 35.66 2.68
N ASP A 291 44.15 35.46 1.85
CA ASP A 291 44.80 34.17 1.62
C ASP A 291 45.58 33.66 2.85
N GLN A 292 46.13 34.57 3.66
CA GLN A 292 46.75 34.20 4.95
C GLN A 292 45.74 33.70 5.98
N VAL A 293 44.54 34.28 6.04
CA VAL A 293 43.54 33.95 7.07
C VAL A 293 42.61 32.81 6.63
N LEU A 294 42.28 32.73 5.34
CA LEU A 294 41.35 31.74 4.78
C LEU A 294 41.98 31.03 3.58
N PRO A 295 42.96 30.14 3.81
CA PRO A 295 43.64 29.42 2.73
C PRO A 295 42.65 28.56 1.94
N ILE A 296 42.74 28.62 0.61
CA ILE A 296 41.94 27.76 -0.27
C ILE A 296 42.56 26.36 -0.26
N PRO A 297 41.80 25.29 0.09
CA PRO A 297 42.27 23.93 -0.05
C PRO A 297 42.68 23.66 -1.50
N LYS A 298 43.88 23.13 -1.71
CA LYS A 298 44.32 22.72 -3.06
C LYS A 298 43.42 21.57 -3.52
N VAL A 299 42.84 21.72 -4.71
CA VAL A 299 42.04 20.70 -5.39
C VAL A 299 42.93 19.56 -5.84
#